data_AF-A0A1S3RXK0-F1
#
_entry.id   AF-A0A1S3RXK0-F1
#
_cell.length_a   1.000
_cell.length_b   1.000
_cell.length_c   1.000
_cell.angle_alpha   90.00
_cell.angle_beta   90.00
_cell.angle_gamma   90.00
#
_symmetry.space_group_name_H-M   'P 1'
#
loop_
_entity.id
_entity.type
_entity.pdbx_description
1 polymer ?
#
loop_
_entity_poly.entity_id
_entity_poly.type
_entity_poly.pdbx_seq_one_letter_code
_entity_poly.pdbx_strand_id
1 'polypeptide(L)'
;MRGVVAMLVLMFYLSGAWAEVESKGGTDQIDQNILFTTIDAVWDELKDLRLMLNNTKKRVEKLENKNTALEARMTASERQVDEVKKENAVLEARVTASESQVAELKKENAAMEVRLTTSESQLKDLKGKNADLEARVTASESQVEDLKKQNTGQAALLLSLGSRLTTLQSQVAELKKENADQAAELSALENTVTASENQVAELMAENAALEARVTASESHVAELKGKNAALEARVTASESQVEELEKENADQAAELLSLGSRVTTLQSQVAELKKENAALEARVTASENQVAELMGKNTALEARVTASESHVAELKGKNAALEARVTASESQVEELEKENADQAAELLSLGSRVTTLQSQVAELKKENAALEARVTASENQVEELKGKNSALEARVAASESHVAELEKNNAALRTRVTANESKLEELKKENAALEARLSVAESLVEELRLDRRQVAFSVGLTDSGYVGPFQTEITLVYEKVFTNIGNGYDPNSGMFSAPVRGVYYFTFTSMGREPGQKMGVYLAKNGEQMIYNVQDNFHGGYEYMTGAVALELEKDDLVYLRLPKGWGLYDDNYNHTVFTGILLFTTNPARGRLH
;
A
#
# COMPACT_ATOMS: atom_id res chain seq x y z
N MET A 1 33.50 126.17 63.66
CA MET A 1 34.28 126.67 64.82
C MET A 1 35.20 127.86 64.51
N ARG A 2 35.73 128.05 63.28
CA ARG A 2 36.61 129.20 62.97
C ARG A 2 35.91 130.58 62.89
N GLY A 3 34.61 130.63 62.62
CA GLY A 3 33.84 131.89 62.55
C GLY A 3 33.53 132.55 63.89
N VAL A 4 33.50 131.81 65.00
CA VAL A 4 33.23 132.36 66.35
C VAL A 4 34.48 133.03 66.95
N VAL A 5 35.67 132.53 66.59
CA VAL A 5 36.96 133.08 67.04
C VAL A 5 37.25 134.44 66.40
N ALA A 6 36.87 134.64 65.13
CA ALA A 6 37.03 135.93 64.45
C ALA A 6 36.12 137.05 65.02
N MET A 7 34.91 136.69 65.48
CA MET A 7 33.95 137.65 66.06
C MET A 7 34.39 138.16 67.45
N LEU A 8 35.08 137.33 68.23
CA LEU A 8 35.65 137.71 69.53
C LEU A 8 36.90 138.60 69.42
N VAL A 9 37.72 138.42 68.38
CA VAL A 9 38.90 139.27 68.13
C VAL A 9 38.49 140.67 67.67
N LEU A 10 37.40 140.80 66.91
CA LEU A 10 36.86 142.10 66.49
C LEU A 10 36.26 142.89 67.67
N MET A 11 35.61 142.21 68.62
CA MET A 11 35.13 142.84 69.86
C MET A 11 36.27 143.31 70.79
N PHE A 12 37.42 142.63 70.79
CA PHE A 12 38.60 143.05 71.57
C PHE A 12 39.24 144.33 70.99
N TYR A 13 39.34 144.45 69.65
CA TYR A 13 39.90 145.63 68.99
C TYR A 13 39.04 146.91 69.15
N LEU A 14 37.70 146.77 69.23
CA LEU A 14 36.79 147.90 69.47
C LEU A 14 36.73 148.36 70.94
N SER A 15 37.23 147.57 71.89
CA SER A 15 37.27 147.92 73.33
C SER A 15 38.56 148.62 73.78
N GLY A 16 39.64 148.52 73.02
CA GLY A 16 40.95 149.11 73.36
C GLY A 16 41.17 150.57 72.92
N ALA A 17 40.26 151.14 72.11
CA ALA A 17 40.42 152.48 71.52
C ALA A 17 39.71 153.62 72.28
N TRP A 18 39.16 153.37 73.48
CA TRP A 18 38.36 154.34 74.24
C TRP A 18 38.99 154.79 75.58
N ALA A 19 40.27 154.48 75.85
CA ALA A 19 40.88 154.70 77.17
C ALA A 19 42.24 155.43 77.19
N GLU A 20 42.59 156.25 76.19
CA GLU A 20 43.82 157.07 76.26
C GLU A 20 43.76 158.37 75.43
N VAL A 21 42.70 159.17 75.62
CA VAL A 21 42.63 160.57 75.15
C VAL A 21 41.89 161.42 76.21
N GLU A 22 42.59 161.82 77.27
CA GLU A 22 42.36 163.10 77.96
C GLU A 22 43.55 163.52 78.85
N SER A 23 44.56 164.18 78.26
CA SER A 23 45.34 165.26 78.90
C SER A 23 46.31 165.88 77.87
N LYS A 24 45.96 167.10 77.44
CA LYS A 24 46.71 168.11 76.65
C LYS A 24 46.57 168.07 75.11
N GLY A 25 45.49 168.72 74.67
CA GLY A 25 45.52 169.90 73.78
C GLY A 25 46.07 169.75 72.36
N GLY A 26 45.16 169.82 71.38
CA GLY A 26 45.50 170.08 69.98
C GLY A 26 44.36 169.67 69.04
N THR A 27 43.73 170.65 68.41
CA THR A 27 42.62 170.56 67.45
C THR A 27 42.97 169.78 66.18
N ASP A 28 42.10 168.86 65.73
CA ASP A 28 41.63 168.78 64.33
C ASP A 28 40.43 167.81 64.17
N GLN A 29 39.50 168.21 63.29
CA GLN A 29 38.19 167.60 63.00
C GLN A 29 38.26 166.12 62.56
N ILE A 30 37.37 165.28 63.10
CA ILE A 30 37.16 163.88 62.69
C ILE A 30 35.85 163.77 61.88
N ASP A 31 35.98 163.34 60.62
CA ASP A 31 34.87 163.03 59.70
C ASP A 31 34.31 161.61 59.95
N GLN A 32 33.07 161.52 60.45
CA GLN A 32 32.37 160.26 60.77
C GLN A 32 31.90 159.43 59.56
N ASN A 33 32.22 159.84 58.31
CA ASN A 33 31.68 159.22 57.10
C ASN A 33 32.45 157.98 56.58
N ILE A 34 33.67 157.70 57.09
CA ILE A 34 34.52 156.60 56.59
C ILE A 34 34.34 155.29 57.38
N LEU A 35 33.84 155.34 58.63
CA LEU A 35 33.71 154.16 59.49
C LEU A 35 32.49 153.28 59.13
N PHE A 36 31.40 153.87 58.62
CA PHE A 36 30.18 153.12 58.27
C PHE A 36 30.29 152.37 56.93
N THR A 37 31.00 152.92 55.94
CA THR A 37 31.15 152.30 54.61
C THR A 37 31.98 151.00 54.62
N THR A 38 32.90 150.87 55.58
CA THR A 38 33.80 149.71 55.65
C THR A 38 33.14 148.48 56.31
N ILE A 39 32.15 148.68 57.20
CA ILE A 39 31.41 147.60 57.87
C ILE A 39 30.35 146.98 56.95
N ASP A 40 29.64 147.78 56.16
CA ASP A 40 28.63 147.27 55.22
C ASP A 40 29.27 146.41 54.11
N ALA A 41 30.46 146.78 53.61
CA ALA A 41 31.18 146.01 52.62
C ALA A 41 31.59 144.60 53.11
N VAL A 42 32.03 144.49 54.37
CA VAL A 42 32.39 143.20 54.98
C VAL A 42 31.15 142.33 55.20
N TRP A 43 30.01 142.95 55.53
CA TRP A 43 28.77 142.21 55.76
C TRP A 43 28.17 141.66 54.46
N ASP A 44 28.26 142.41 53.37
CA ASP A 44 27.87 141.94 52.03
C ASP A 44 28.77 140.79 51.56
N GLU A 45 30.10 140.86 51.75
CA GLU A 45 31.01 139.74 51.49
C GLU A 45 30.67 138.49 52.31
N LEU A 46 30.31 138.65 53.59
CA LEU A 46 29.94 137.53 54.45
C LEU A 46 28.61 136.87 53.99
N LYS A 47 27.68 137.68 53.47
CA LYS A 47 26.42 137.22 52.88
C LYS A 47 26.66 136.44 51.59
N ASP A 48 27.53 136.93 50.72
CA ASP A 48 27.92 136.26 49.48
C ASP A 48 28.67 134.95 49.76
N LEU A 49 29.56 134.94 50.75
CA LEU A 49 30.22 133.71 51.20
C LEU A 49 29.21 132.69 51.76
N ARG A 50 28.20 133.13 52.52
CA ARG A 50 27.13 132.26 53.00
C ARG A 50 26.28 131.72 51.85
N LEU A 51 26.01 132.52 50.83
CA LEU A 51 25.29 132.10 49.63
C LEU A 51 26.10 131.08 48.83
N MET A 52 27.39 131.33 48.63
CA MET A 52 28.32 130.39 48.01
C MET A 52 28.43 129.08 48.78
N LEU A 53 28.47 129.13 50.12
CA LEU A 53 28.50 127.93 50.97
C LEU A 53 27.20 127.12 50.82
N ASN A 54 26.05 127.78 50.76
CA ASN A 54 24.77 127.10 50.51
C ASN A 54 24.70 126.49 49.10
N ASN A 55 25.22 127.17 48.08
CA ASN A 55 25.27 126.65 46.72
C ASN A 55 26.25 125.48 46.57
N THR A 56 27.41 125.53 47.23
CA THR A 56 28.35 124.41 47.28
C THR A 56 27.78 123.24 48.05
N LYS A 57 27.09 123.46 49.17
CA LYS A 57 26.40 122.40 49.90
C LYS A 57 25.34 121.71 49.04
N LYS A 58 24.52 122.47 48.30
CA LYS A 58 23.56 121.91 47.32
C LYS A 58 24.25 121.14 46.19
N ARG A 59 25.42 121.59 45.72
CA ARG A 59 26.20 120.86 44.70
C ARG A 59 26.76 119.55 45.24
N VAL A 60 27.24 119.54 46.49
CA VAL A 60 27.73 118.33 47.17
C VAL A 60 26.58 117.34 47.35
N GLU A 61 25.43 117.78 47.85
CA GLU A 61 24.25 116.94 48.02
C GLU A 61 23.73 116.39 46.68
N LYS A 62 23.81 117.17 45.60
CA LYS A 62 23.49 116.70 44.23
C LYS A 62 24.51 115.69 43.70
N LEU A 63 25.79 115.82 44.06
CA LEU A 63 26.84 114.88 43.68
C LEU A 63 26.76 113.58 44.48
N GLU A 64 26.49 113.65 45.79
CA GLU A 64 26.23 112.49 46.63
C GLU A 64 25.04 111.68 46.08
N ASN A 65 23.91 112.34 45.81
CA ASN A 65 22.76 111.66 45.18
C ASN A 65 23.07 111.04 43.82
N LYS A 66 23.91 111.70 43.00
CA LYS A 66 24.38 111.13 41.73
C LYS A 66 25.31 109.94 41.95
N ASN A 67 26.16 109.98 42.98
CA ASN A 67 27.10 108.91 43.29
C ASN A 67 26.35 107.68 43.81
N THR A 68 25.37 107.87 44.70
CA THR A 68 24.49 106.78 45.16
C THR A 68 23.68 106.18 43.99
N ALA A 69 23.22 107.02 43.05
CA ALA A 69 22.53 106.54 41.85
C ALA A 69 23.46 105.79 40.88
N LEU A 70 24.75 106.16 40.79
CA LEU A 70 25.74 105.46 40.00
C LEU A 70 26.14 104.13 40.64
N GLU A 71 26.32 104.09 41.95
CA GLU A 71 26.57 102.85 42.70
C GLU A 71 25.42 101.87 42.54
N ALA A 72 24.17 102.33 42.68
CA ALA A 72 22.99 101.49 42.43
C ALA A 72 22.93 100.96 40.98
N ARG A 73 23.35 101.77 39.99
CA ARG A 73 23.46 101.34 38.59
C ARG A 73 24.59 100.33 38.37
N MET A 74 25.74 100.49 39.03
CA MET A 74 26.81 99.49 38.97
C MET A 74 26.35 98.17 39.55
N THR A 75 25.74 98.15 40.74
CA THR A 75 25.24 96.91 41.34
C THR A 75 24.16 96.26 40.48
N ALA A 76 23.32 97.05 39.81
CA ALA A 76 22.35 96.53 38.83
C ALA A 76 23.04 95.93 37.59
N SER A 77 24.11 96.57 37.10
CA SER A 77 24.90 96.07 35.97
C SER A 77 25.69 94.81 36.31
N GLU A 78 26.24 94.71 37.51
CA GLU A 78 26.92 93.50 38.02
C GLU A 78 25.94 92.34 38.12
N ARG A 79 24.72 92.59 38.64
CA ARG A 79 23.65 91.58 38.62
C ARG A 79 23.28 91.13 37.22
N GLN A 80 23.17 92.05 36.24
CA GLN A 80 22.93 91.68 34.85
C GLN A 80 24.06 90.83 34.26
N VAL A 81 25.31 91.13 34.58
CA VAL A 81 26.45 90.30 34.14
C VAL A 81 26.39 88.90 34.74
N ASP A 82 26.03 88.77 36.01
CA ASP A 82 25.86 87.46 36.66
C ASP A 82 24.67 86.68 36.10
N GLU A 83 23.57 87.36 35.75
CA GLU A 83 22.42 86.77 35.05
C GLU A 83 22.83 86.23 33.68
N VAL A 84 23.53 87.05 32.87
CA VAL A 84 24.02 86.66 31.54
C VAL A 84 25.04 85.52 31.63
N LYS A 85 25.89 85.48 32.67
CA LYS A 85 26.79 84.34 32.90
C LYS A 85 26.04 83.05 33.21
N LYS A 86 24.97 83.12 34.00
CA LYS A 86 24.12 81.96 34.27
C LYS A 86 23.40 81.50 32.99
N GLU A 87 22.87 82.43 32.20
CA GLU A 87 22.25 82.12 30.92
C GLU A 87 23.24 81.48 29.94
N ASN A 88 24.48 81.99 29.86
CA ASN A 88 25.54 81.39 29.04
C ASN A 88 25.92 79.98 29.51
N ALA A 89 26.05 79.74 30.81
CA ALA A 89 26.33 78.40 31.34
C ALA A 89 25.19 77.41 31.01
N VAL A 90 23.93 77.88 31.05
CA VAL A 90 22.77 77.06 30.63
C VAL A 90 22.78 76.80 29.13
N LEU A 91 23.14 77.78 28.31
CA LEU A 91 23.26 77.60 26.85
C LEU A 91 24.40 76.66 26.48
N GLU A 92 25.57 76.77 27.12
CA GLU A 92 26.69 75.84 26.93
C GLU A 92 26.28 74.40 27.30
N ALA A 93 25.62 74.20 28.44
CA ALA A 93 25.10 72.89 28.82
C ALA A 93 24.09 72.34 27.79
N ARG A 94 23.22 73.20 27.24
CA ARG A 94 22.28 72.80 26.16
C ARG A 94 23.00 72.44 24.87
N VAL A 95 24.04 73.18 24.49
CA VAL A 95 24.86 72.90 23.31
C VAL A 95 25.55 71.54 23.48
N THR A 96 26.19 71.27 24.62
CA THR A 96 26.81 69.97 24.88
C THR A 96 25.78 68.84 24.87
N ALA A 97 24.58 69.05 25.41
CA ALA A 97 23.49 68.07 25.34
C ALA A 97 23.03 67.82 23.89
N SER A 98 22.90 68.88 23.07
CA SER A 98 22.56 68.76 21.65
C SER A 98 23.67 68.07 20.84
N GLU A 99 24.94 68.33 21.13
CA GLU A 99 26.08 67.64 20.51
C GLU A 99 26.07 66.15 20.86
N SER A 100 25.77 65.79 22.11
CA SER A 100 25.60 64.39 22.52
C SER A 100 24.42 63.72 21.81
N GLN A 101 23.30 64.42 21.62
CA GLN A 101 22.15 63.89 20.87
C GLN A 101 22.49 63.67 19.40
N VAL A 102 23.22 64.58 18.77
CA VAL A 102 23.67 64.44 17.38
C VAL A 102 24.65 63.26 17.23
N ALA A 103 25.53 63.04 18.20
CA ALA A 103 26.43 61.89 18.21
C ALA A 103 25.66 60.57 18.29
N GLU A 104 24.63 60.47 19.14
CA GLU A 104 23.80 59.27 19.26
C GLU A 104 22.96 59.03 17.99
N LEU A 105 22.36 60.08 17.42
CA LEU A 105 21.62 59.97 16.16
C LEU A 105 22.52 59.54 14.99
N LYS A 106 23.79 59.97 14.95
CA LYS A 106 24.77 59.49 13.97
C LYS A 106 25.06 58.00 14.13
N LYS A 107 25.17 57.53 15.37
CA LYS A 107 25.39 56.11 15.69
C LYS A 107 24.16 55.26 15.31
N GLU A 108 22.96 55.76 15.57
CA GLU A 108 21.71 55.12 15.14
C GLU A 108 21.59 55.09 13.61
N ASN A 109 21.93 56.17 12.91
CA ASN A 109 21.94 56.20 11.44
C ASN A 109 22.94 55.18 10.85
N ALA A 110 24.16 55.11 11.38
CA ALA A 110 25.15 54.12 10.96
C ALA A 110 24.65 52.68 11.20
N ALA A 111 23.98 52.43 12.34
CA ALA A 111 23.37 51.14 12.62
C ALA A 111 22.21 50.82 11.65
N MET A 112 21.41 51.83 11.28
CA MET A 112 20.34 51.66 10.29
C MET A 112 20.88 51.37 8.88
N GLU A 113 21.97 52.01 8.45
CA GLU A 113 22.63 51.72 7.17
C GLU A 113 23.16 50.28 7.11
N VAL A 114 23.77 49.79 8.21
CA VAL A 114 24.21 48.40 8.31
C VAL A 114 23.01 47.44 8.25
N ARG A 115 21.89 47.77 8.90
CA ARG A 115 20.66 46.94 8.82
C ARG A 115 20.08 46.95 7.41
N LEU A 116 20.07 48.10 6.73
CA LEU A 116 19.55 48.24 5.37
C LEU A 116 20.36 47.38 4.39
N THR A 117 21.69 47.49 4.42
CA THR A 117 22.58 46.67 3.57
C THR A 117 22.44 45.18 3.86
N THR A 118 22.24 44.81 5.13
CA THR A 118 21.94 43.42 5.52
C THR A 118 20.61 42.95 4.92
N SER A 119 19.55 43.76 5.02
CA SER A 119 18.24 43.45 4.45
C SER A 119 18.25 43.38 2.92
N GLU A 120 19.03 44.25 2.25
CA GLU A 120 19.24 44.20 0.80
C GLU A 120 19.94 42.90 0.36
N SER A 121 20.95 42.45 1.11
CA SER A 121 21.62 41.16 0.86
C SER A 121 20.65 39.99 1.05
N GLN A 122 19.84 39.99 2.11
CA GLN A 122 18.84 38.96 2.35
C GLN A 122 17.78 38.90 1.24
N LEU A 123 17.34 40.06 0.74
CA LEU A 123 16.42 40.16 -0.40
C LEU A 123 17.02 39.56 -1.67
N LYS A 124 18.31 39.80 -1.92
CA LYS A 124 19.02 39.22 -3.07
C LYS A 124 19.08 37.70 -2.98
N ASP A 125 19.40 37.16 -1.80
CA ASP A 125 19.43 35.71 -1.57
C ASP A 125 18.04 35.08 -1.71
N LEU A 126 17.01 35.72 -1.17
CA LEU A 126 15.62 35.27 -1.32
C LEU A 126 15.18 35.28 -2.78
N LYS A 127 15.56 36.31 -3.55
CA LYS A 127 15.28 36.39 -4.98
C LYS A 127 15.98 35.26 -5.76
N GLY A 128 17.22 34.92 -5.38
CA GLY A 128 17.93 33.77 -5.94
C GLY A 128 17.25 32.44 -5.63
N LYS A 129 16.84 32.23 -4.37
CA LYS A 129 16.06 31.04 -3.97
C LYS A 129 14.72 30.95 -4.68
N ASN A 130 14.03 32.07 -4.91
CA ASN A 130 12.76 32.07 -5.62
C ASN A 130 12.93 31.68 -7.10
N ALA A 131 13.99 32.15 -7.76
CA ALA A 131 14.30 31.74 -9.13
C ALA A 131 14.63 30.24 -9.23
N ASP A 132 15.35 29.67 -8.25
CA ASP A 132 15.62 28.23 -8.19
C ASP A 132 14.33 27.42 -7.98
N LEU A 133 13.44 27.88 -7.11
CA LEU A 133 12.13 27.26 -6.91
C LEU A 133 11.27 27.32 -8.17
N GLU A 134 11.22 28.45 -8.87
CA GLU A 134 10.51 28.60 -10.15
C GLU A 134 11.05 27.60 -11.18
N ALA A 135 12.38 27.47 -11.32
CA ALA A 135 12.98 26.51 -12.24
C ALA A 135 12.62 25.04 -11.88
N ARG A 136 12.60 24.71 -10.58
CA ARG A 136 12.20 23.38 -10.09
C ARG A 136 10.71 23.09 -10.33
N VAL A 137 9.86 24.10 -10.20
CA VAL A 137 8.42 23.98 -10.51
C VAL A 137 8.24 23.70 -11.99
N THR A 138 8.88 24.46 -12.88
CA THR A 138 8.80 24.23 -14.33
C THR A 138 9.33 22.84 -14.71
N ALA A 139 10.43 22.38 -14.10
CA ALA A 139 10.93 21.02 -14.33
C ALA A 139 9.93 19.94 -13.87
N SER A 140 9.27 20.16 -12.72
CA SER A 140 8.25 19.24 -12.20
C SER A 140 7.00 19.22 -13.09
N GLU A 141 6.58 20.37 -13.62
CA GLU A 141 5.47 20.48 -14.57
C GLU A 141 5.78 19.71 -15.87
N SER A 142 7.01 19.83 -16.40
CA SER A 142 7.44 19.03 -17.55
C SER A 142 7.39 17.53 -17.29
N GLN A 143 7.85 17.10 -16.11
CA GLN A 143 7.83 15.69 -15.73
C GLN A 143 6.41 15.13 -15.59
N VAL A 144 5.48 15.94 -15.08
CA VAL A 144 4.05 15.59 -15.00
C VAL A 144 3.47 15.39 -16.40
N GLU A 145 3.81 16.26 -17.36
CA GLU A 145 3.31 16.15 -18.73
C GLU A 145 3.85 14.91 -19.45
N ASP A 146 5.12 14.53 -19.22
CA ASP A 146 5.68 13.30 -19.77
C ASP A 146 5.05 12.05 -19.17
N LEU A 147 4.82 12.03 -17.85
CA LEU A 147 4.08 10.95 -17.19
C LEU A 147 2.65 10.84 -17.71
N LYS A 148 2.00 11.96 -18.02
CA LYS A 148 0.66 11.99 -18.60
C LYS A 148 0.64 11.36 -19.99
N LYS A 149 1.63 11.67 -20.85
CA LYS A 149 1.80 11.02 -22.16
C LYS A 149 2.04 9.52 -22.00
N GLN A 150 2.89 9.10 -21.06
CA GLN A 150 3.13 7.68 -20.78
C GLN A 150 1.84 6.96 -20.35
N ASN A 151 1.06 7.56 -19.45
CA ASN A 151 -0.23 7.00 -19.01
C ASN A 151 -1.23 6.89 -20.17
N THR A 152 -1.29 7.87 -21.07
CA THR A 152 -2.13 7.77 -22.27
C THR A 152 -1.69 6.63 -23.20
N GLY A 153 -0.38 6.42 -23.37
CA GLY A 153 0.16 5.30 -24.14
C GLY A 153 -0.16 3.94 -23.50
N GLN A 154 -0.06 3.84 -22.18
CA GLN A 154 -0.43 2.63 -21.44
C GLN A 154 -1.93 2.33 -21.53
N ALA A 155 -2.79 3.35 -21.45
CA ALA A 155 -4.23 3.18 -21.62
C ALA A 155 -4.59 2.65 -23.02
N ALA A 156 -3.93 3.15 -24.08
CA ALA A 156 -4.11 2.63 -25.43
C ALA A 156 -3.66 1.16 -25.58
N LEU A 157 -2.56 0.79 -24.92
CA LEU A 157 -2.06 -0.60 -24.92
C LEU A 157 -3.04 -1.55 -24.20
N LEU A 158 -3.60 -1.12 -23.06
CA LEU A 158 -4.61 -1.88 -22.32
C LEU A 158 -5.88 -2.10 -23.13
N LEU A 159 -6.35 -1.09 -23.87
CA LEU A 159 -7.49 -1.23 -24.78
C LEU A 159 -7.19 -2.25 -25.90
N SER A 160 -6.00 -2.21 -26.49
CA SER A 160 -5.57 -3.17 -27.52
C SER A 160 -5.51 -4.61 -26.97
N LEU A 161 -4.94 -4.78 -25.77
CA LEU A 161 -4.90 -6.07 -25.08
C LEU A 161 -6.30 -6.58 -24.73
N GLY A 162 -7.19 -5.69 -24.27
CA GLY A 162 -8.60 -6.01 -24.01
C GLY A 162 -9.30 -6.54 -25.25
N SER A 163 -9.15 -5.86 -26.40
CA SER A 163 -9.70 -6.32 -27.68
C SER A 163 -9.15 -7.70 -28.09
N ARG A 164 -7.83 -7.92 -27.96
CA ARG A 164 -7.22 -9.23 -28.26
C ARG A 164 -7.75 -10.33 -27.34
N LEU A 165 -7.96 -10.03 -26.06
CA LEU A 165 -8.51 -10.98 -25.10
C LEU A 165 -9.93 -11.39 -25.52
N THR A 166 -10.78 -10.42 -25.89
CA THR A 166 -12.14 -10.69 -26.37
C THR A 166 -12.12 -11.55 -27.63
N THR A 167 -11.22 -11.26 -28.58
CA THR A 167 -11.06 -12.09 -29.79
C THR A 167 -10.64 -13.53 -29.45
N LEU A 168 -9.66 -13.70 -28.56
CA LEU A 168 -9.21 -15.03 -28.13
C LEU A 168 -10.31 -15.79 -27.39
N GLN A 169 -11.10 -15.11 -26.55
CA GLN A 169 -12.25 -15.71 -25.87
C GLN A 169 -13.30 -16.21 -26.88
N SER A 170 -13.57 -15.43 -27.94
CA SER A 170 -14.45 -15.86 -29.02
C SER A 170 -13.91 -17.10 -29.75
N GLN A 171 -12.61 -17.12 -30.06
CA GLN A 171 -11.97 -18.27 -30.72
C GLN A 171 -12.02 -19.54 -29.86
N VAL A 172 -11.81 -19.42 -28.54
CA VAL A 172 -11.93 -20.56 -27.63
C VAL A 172 -13.37 -21.06 -27.55
N ALA A 173 -14.36 -20.17 -27.58
CA ALA A 173 -15.76 -20.56 -27.62
C ALA A 173 -16.13 -21.30 -28.92
N GLU A 174 -15.63 -20.82 -30.06
CA GLU A 174 -15.80 -21.48 -31.37
C GLU A 174 -15.19 -22.88 -31.37
N LEU A 175 -13.92 -23.02 -30.94
CA LEU A 175 -13.23 -24.32 -30.88
C LEU A 175 -13.93 -25.31 -29.92
N LYS A 176 -14.48 -24.82 -28.81
CA LYS A 176 -15.28 -25.67 -27.91
C LYS A 176 -16.54 -26.18 -28.58
N LYS A 177 -17.18 -25.36 -29.40
CA LYS A 177 -18.36 -25.75 -30.17
C LYS A 177 -17.98 -26.78 -31.24
N GLU A 178 -16.93 -26.53 -32.03
CA GLU A 178 -16.42 -27.52 -33.00
C GLU A 178 -16.09 -28.86 -32.35
N ASN A 179 -15.43 -28.86 -31.20
CA ASN A 179 -15.13 -30.11 -30.48
C ASN A 179 -16.39 -30.85 -30.01
N ALA A 180 -17.44 -30.11 -29.59
CA ALA A 180 -18.71 -30.71 -29.20
C ALA A 180 -19.44 -31.30 -30.42
N ASP A 181 -19.43 -30.58 -31.54
CA ASP A 181 -20.02 -31.04 -32.80
C ASP A 181 -19.30 -32.30 -33.31
N GLN A 182 -17.96 -32.32 -33.27
CA GLN A 182 -17.14 -33.50 -33.61
C GLN A 182 -17.38 -34.69 -32.68
N ALA A 183 -17.55 -34.46 -31.38
CA ALA A 183 -17.87 -35.52 -30.43
C ALA A 183 -19.25 -36.14 -30.71
N ALA A 184 -20.23 -35.31 -31.09
CA ALA A 184 -21.55 -35.79 -31.50
C ALA A 184 -21.48 -36.61 -32.80
N GLU A 185 -20.68 -36.15 -33.77
CA GLU A 185 -20.47 -36.86 -35.03
C GLU A 185 -19.78 -38.22 -34.82
N LEU A 186 -18.78 -38.29 -33.94
CA LEU A 186 -18.12 -39.55 -33.57
C LEU A 186 -19.09 -40.53 -32.91
N SER A 187 -19.94 -40.07 -31.99
CA SER A 187 -20.94 -40.93 -31.35
C SER A 187 -21.99 -41.43 -32.36
N ALA A 188 -22.41 -40.58 -33.30
CA ALA A 188 -23.29 -41.00 -34.40
C ALA A 188 -22.63 -42.05 -35.29
N LEU A 189 -21.35 -41.86 -35.62
CA LEU A 189 -20.58 -42.81 -36.43
C LEU A 189 -20.42 -44.15 -35.70
N GLU A 190 -20.12 -44.13 -34.40
CA GLU A 190 -20.02 -45.32 -33.56
C GLU A 190 -21.34 -46.11 -33.57
N ASN A 191 -22.47 -45.43 -33.41
CA ASN A 191 -23.80 -46.06 -33.50
C ASN A 191 -24.05 -46.70 -34.88
N THR A 192 -23.65 -46.03 -35.98
CA THR A 192 -23.78 -46.61 -37.32
C THR A 192 -22.86 -47.82 -37.54
N VAL A 193 -21.67 -47.83 -36.95
CA VAL A 193 -20.77 -48.98 -36.97
C VAL A 193 -21.40 -50.16 -36.24
N THR A 194 -21.91 -49.95 -35.01
CA THR A 194 -22.61 -51.01 -34.26
C THR A 194 -23.84 -51.54 -35.00
N ALA A 195 -24.62 -50.67 -35.63
CA ALA A 195 -25.75 -51.09 -36.46
C ALA A 195 -25.30 -51.95 -37.66
N SER A 196 -24.20 -51.55 -38.31
CA SER A 196 -23.62 -52.30 -39.43
C SER A 196 -23.07 -53.66 -38.97
N GLU A 197 -22.43 -53.74 -37.81
CA GLU A 197 -21.95 -54.99 -37.21
C GLU A 197 -23.10 -55.95 -36.90
N ASN A 198 -24.21 -55.45 -36.34
CA ASN A 198 -25.41 -56.24 -36.11
C ASN A 198 -26.01 -56.76 -37.42
N GLN A 199 -26.05 -55.93 -38.46
CA GLN A 199 -26.55 -56.33 -39.78
C GLN A 199 -25.65 -57.42 -40.41
N VAL A 200 -24.33 -57.32 -40.25
CA VAL A 200 -23.40 -58.38 -40.69
C VAL A 200 -23.65 -59.68 -39.95
N ALA A 201 -23.87 -59.63 -38.62
CA ALA A 201 -24.18 -60.82 -37.84
C ALA A 201 -25.50 -61.49 -38.27
N GLU A 202 -26.53 -60.70 -38.57
CA GLU A 202 -27.81 -61.19 -39.07
C GLU A 202 -27.66 -61.85 -40.45
N LEU A 203 -26.94 -61.22 -41.37
CA LEU A 203 -26.63 -61.80 -42.68
C LEU A 203 -25.80 -63.09 -42.59
N MET A 204 -24.86 -63.17 -41.63
CA MET A 204 -24.12 -64.40 -41.37
C MET A 204 -25.04 -65.53 -40.88
N ALA A 205 -26.00 -65.23 -40.00
CA ALA A 205 -26.98 -66.21 -39.53
C ALA A 205 -27.91 -66.67 -40.66
N GLU A 206 -28.36 -65.75 -41.52
CA GLU A 206 -29.17 -66.07 -42.69
C GLU A 206 -28.40 -66.95 -43.69
N ASN A 207 -27.13 -66.65 -43.97
CA ASN A 207 -26.28 -67.49 -44.81
C ASN A 207 -26.11 -68.90 -44.23
N ALA A 208 -25.88 -69.04 -42.92
CA ALA A 208 -25.79 -70.35 -42.28
C ALA A 208 -27.12 -71.15 -42.39
N ALA A 209 -28.26 -70.47 -42.29
CA ALA A 209 -29.57 -71.09 -42.48
C ALA A 209 -29.81 -71.52 -43.94
N LEU A 210 -29.37 -70.71 -44.90
CA LEU A 210 -29.41 -71.04 -46.33
C LEU A 210 -28.53 -72.25 -46.65
N GLU A 211 -27.30 -72.30 -46.11
CA GLU A 211 -26.41 -73.46 -46.25
C GLU A 211 -27.06 -74.73 -45.72
N ALA A 212 -27.67 -74.69 -44.53
CA ALA A 212 -28.40 -75.83 -43.97
C ALA A 212 -29.57 -76.29 -44.86
N ARG A 213 -30.31 -75.35 -45.46
CA ARG A 213 -31.38 -75.66 -46.42
C ARG A 213 -30.86 -76.29 -47.69
N VAL A 214 -29.71 -75.85 -48.20
CA VAL A 214 -29.05 -76.46 -49.35
C VAL A 214 -28.67 -77.90 -49.03
N THR A 215 -28.01 -78.15 -47.90
CA THR A 215 -27.66 -79.52 -47.47
C THR A 215 -28.89 -80.42 -47.31
N ALA A 216 -29.98 -79.90 -46.73
CA ALA A 216 -31.23 -80.65 -46.61
C ALA A 216 -31.83 -80.99 -47.99
N SER A 217 -31.76 -80.04 -48.94
CA SER A 217 -32.24 -80.24 -50.32
C SER A 217 -31.38 -81.28 -51.05
N GLU A 218 -30.07 -81.25 -50.88
CA GLU A 218 -29.15 -82.25 -51.43
C GLU A 218 -29.46 -83.67 -50.89
N SER A 219 -29.73 -83.78 -49.58
CA SER A 219 -30.17 -85.04 -48.97
C SER A 219 -31.50 -85.53 -49.55
N HIS A 220 -32.46 -84.63 -49.78
CA HIS A 220 -33.75 -84.99 -50.36
C HIS A 220 -33.60 -85.46 -51.82
N VAL A 221 -32.74 -84.81 -52.60
CA VAL A 221 -32.40 -85.24 -53.97
C VAL A 221 -31.77 -86.63 -53.96
N ALA A 222 -30.87 -86.93 -53.01
CA ALA A 222 -30.29 -88.26 -52.87
C ALA A 222 -31.34 -89.34 -52.54
N GLU A 223 -32.30 -89.03 -51.66
CA GLU A 223 -33.43 -89.92 -51.34
C GLU A 223 -34.31 -90.18 -52.58
N LEU A 224 -34.68 -89.12 -53.32
CA LEU A 224 -35.46 -89.24 -54.55
C LEU A 224 -34.72 -90.08 -55.59
N LYS A 225 -33.41 -89.90 -55.74
CA LYS A 225 -32.59 -90.73 -56.63
C LYS A 225 -32.63 -92.21 -56.24
N GLY A 226 -32.59 -92.51 -54.93
CA GLY A 226 -32.76 -93.88 -54.42
C GLY A 226 -34.15 -94.46 -54.72
N LYS A 227 -35.21 -93.67 -54.53
CA LYS A 227 -36.58 -94.07 -54.89
C LYS A 227 -36.73 -94.31 -56.40
N ASN A 228 -36.11 -93.48 -57.24
CA ASN A 228 -36.17 -93.63 -58.68
C ASN A 228 -35.48 -94.92 -59.14
N ALA A 229 -34.30 -95.24 -58.59
CA ALA A 229 -33.61 -96.50 -58.85
C ALA A 229 -34.45 -97.73 -58.41
N ALA A 230 -35.16 -97.64 -57.28
CA ALA A 230 -36.05 -98.70 -56.83
C ALA A 230 -37.28 -98.88 -57.73
N LEU A 231 -37.83 -97.78 -58.26
CA LEU A 231 -38.91 -97.81 -59.24
C LEU A 231 -38.44 -98.41 -60.57
N GLU A 232 -37.27 -98.01 -61.07
CA GLU A 232 -36.65 -98.60 -62.26
C GLU A 232 -36.48 -100.12 -62.10
N ALA A 233 -35.97 -100.59 -60.96
CA ALA A 233 -35.86 -102.03 -60.68
C ALA A 233 -37.21 -102.76 -60.67
N ARG A 234 -38.27 -102.13 -60.14
CA ARG A 234 -39.64 -102.67 -60.17
C ARG A 234 -40.22 -102.73 -61.57
N VAL A 235 -39.93 -101.72 -62.40
CA VAL A 235 -40.35 -101.71 -63.81
C VAL A 235 -39.68 -102.88 -64.54
N THR A 236 -38.37 -103.05 -64.41
CA THR A 236 -37.65 -104.19 -65.00
C THR A 236 -38.21 -105.54 -64.52
N ALA A 237 -38.51 -105.68 -63.23
CA ALA A 237 -39.13 -106.90 -62.71
C ALA A 237 -40.54 -107.16 -63.30
N SER A 238 -41.32 -106.10 -63.50
CA SER A 238 -42.65 -106.20 -64.11
C SER A 238 -42.55 -106.55 -65.60
N GLU A 239 -41.56 -106.00 -66.31
CA GLU A 239 -41.25 -106.36 -67.70
C GLU A 239 -40.90 -107.85 -67.82
N SER A 240 -40.05 -108.39 -66.94
CA SER A 240 -39.76 -109.83 -66.90
C SER A 240 -40.99 -110.69 -66.59
N GLN A 241 -41.89 -110.22 -65.72
CA GLN A 241 -43.13 -110.93 -65.41
C GLN A 241 -44.10 -110.95 -66.61
N VAL A 242 -44.14 -109.88 -67.41
CA VAL A 242 -44.90 -109.83 -68.66
C VAL A 242 -44.34 -110.83 -69.68
N GLU A 243 -43.01 -110.90 -69.85
CA GLU A 243 -42.38 -111.89 -70.74
C GLU A 243 -42.71 -113.35 -70.33
N GLU A 244 -42.77 -113.64 -69.03
CA GLU A 244 -43.15 -114.97 -68.52
C GLU A 244 -44.63 -115.29 -68.80
N LEU A 245 -45.53 -114.33 -68.61
CA LEU A 245 -46.96 -114.48 -68.94
C LEU A 245 -47.18 -114.63 -70.45
N GLU A 246 -46.42 -113.92 -71.28
CA GLU A 246 -46.46 -114.09 -72.75
C GLU A 246 -46.05 -115.51 -73.16
N LYS A 247 -45.05 -116.08 -72.49
CA LYS A 247 -44.63 -117.47 -72.69
C LYS A 247 -45.71 -118.47 -72.24
N GLU A 248 -46.32 -118.25 -71.08
CA GLU A 248 -47.40 -119.11 -70.57
C GLU A 248 -48.63 -119.08 -71.51
N ASN A 249 -48.99 -117.90 -72.04
CA ASN A 249 -50.04 -117.76 -73.05
C ASN A 249 -49.70 -118.51 -74.35
N ALA A 250 -48.43 -118.52 -74.77
CA ALA A 250 -47.99 -119.29 -75.94
C ALA A 250 -48.10 -120.80 -75.71
N ASP A 251 -47.76 -121.28 -74.51
CA ASP A 251 -47.90 -122.68 -74.10
C ASP A 251 -49.39 -123.10 -74.07
N GLN A 252 -50.27 -122.26 -73.52
CA GLN A 252 -51.73 -122.49 -73.52
C GLN A 252 -52.31 -122.53 -74.94
N ALA A 253 -51.84 -121.66 -75.84
CA ALA A 253 -52.26 -121.67 -77.25
C ALA A 253 -51.86 -122.98 -77.96
N ALA A 254 -50.70 -123.55 -77.63
CA ALA A 254 -50.27 -124.86 -78.13
C ALA A 254 -51.14 -126.01 -77.60
N GLU A 255 -51.59 -125.94 -76.34
CA GLU A 255 -52.52 -126.91 -75.76
C GLU A 255 -53.90 -126.87 -76.44
N LEU A 256 -54.41 -125.68 -76.76
CA LEU A 256 -55.66 -125.52 -77.52
C LEU A 256 -55.57 -126.13 -78.92
N LEU A 257 -54.44 -125.99 -79.62
CA LEU A 257 -54.20 -126.65 -80.91
C LEU A 257 -54.19 -128.19 -80.80
N SER A 258 -53.62 -128.72 -79.72
CA SER A 258 -53.65 -130.16 -79.39
C SER A 258 -55.07 -130.66 -79.10
N LEU A 259 -55.86 -129.89 -78.34
CA LEU A 259 -57.27 -130.19 -78.08
C LEU A 259 -58.11 -130.16 -79.37
N GLY A 260 -57.87 -129.19 -80.25
CA GLY A 260 -58.50 -129.12 -81.57
C GLY A 260 -58.23 -130.35 -82.43
N SER A 261 -57.01 -130.88 -82.36
CA SER A 261 -56.63 -132.13 -83.04
C SER A 261 -57.41 -133.35 -82.50
N ARG A 262 -57.61 -133.43 -81.17
CA ARG A 262 -58.43 -134.48 -80.52
C ARG A 262 -59.91 -134.40 -80.90
N VAL A 263 -60.48 -133.19 -81.00
CA VAL A 263 -61.86 -133.00 -81.45
C VAL A 263 -62.06 -133.51 -82.88
N THR A 264 -61.10 -133.25 -83.77
CA THR A 264 -61.12 -133.78 -85.15
C THR A 264 -61.09 -135.32 -85.16
N THR A 265 -60.30 -135.95 -84.29
CA THR A 265 -60.29 -137.42 -84.13
C THR A 265 -61.62 -137.98 -83.61
N LEU A 266 -62.25 -137.33 -82.62
CA LEU A 266 -63.55 -137.74 -82.08
C LEU A 266 -64.69 -137.58 -83.11
N GLN A 267 -64.64 -136.54 -83.95
CA GLN A 267 -65.59 -136.37 -85.05
C GLN A 267 -65.51 -137.51 -86.09
N SER A 268 -64.32 -138.06 -86.33
CA SER A 268 -64.14 -139.25 -87.19
C SER A 268 -64.76 -140.52 -86.59
N GLN A 269 -64.85 -140.65 -85.26
CA GLN A 269 -65.46 -141.80 -84.58
C GLN A 269 -67.00 -141.73 -84.57
N VAL A 270 -67.58 -140.53 -84.51
CA VAL A 270 -69.03 -140.31 -84.60
C VAL A 270 -69.59 -140.64 -85.99
N ALA A 271 -68.78 -140.49 -87.05
CA ALA A 271 -69.17 -140.85 -88.41
C ALA A 271 -69.38 -142.36 -88.61
N GLU A 272 -68.62 -143.20 -87.90
CA GLU A 272 -68.71 -144.66 -88.01
C GLU A 272 -69.94 -145.22 -87.26
N LEU A 273 -70.29 -144.62 -86.11
CA LEU A 273 -71.48 -144.98 -85.32
C LEU A 273 -72.81 -144.61 -86.00
N LYS A 274 -72.82 -143.65 -86.94
CA LYS A 274 -74.02 -143.28 -87.72
C LYS A 274 -74.45 -144.36 -88.70
N LYS A 275 -73.59 -145.30 -89.07
CA LYS A 275 -73.90 -146.39 -90.02
C LYS A 275 -74.70 -147.53 -89.38
N GLU A 276 -74.60 -147.71 -88.07
CA GLU A 276 -75.37 -148.73 -87.31
C GLU A 276 -76.79 -148.28 -86.95
N ASN A 277 -77.03 -146.97 -86.73
CA ASN A 277 -78.34 -146.45 -86.27
C ASN A 277 -79.46 -146.51 -87.34
N ALA A 278 -79.12 -146.60 -88.63
CA ALA A 278 -80.12 -146.67 -89.71
C ALA A 278 -80.94 -147.99 -89.72
N ALA A 279 -80.50 -149.03 -89.01
CA ALA A 279 -81.20 -150.32 -88.93
C ALA A 279 -82.23 -150.40 -87.79
N LEU A 280 -82.28 -149.41 -86.87
CA LEU A 280 -83.13 -149.44 -85.66
C LEU A 280 -84.40 -148.57 -85.75
N GLU A 281 -84.46 -147.59 -86.64
CA GLU A 281 -85.55 -146.60 -86.69
C GLU A 281 -86.86 -147.12 -87.31
N ALA A 282 -86.86 -148.30 -87.95
CA ALA A 282 -88.08 -148.97 -88.44
C ALA A 282 -89.05 -149.45 -87.33
N ARG A 283 -88.74 -149.24 -86.04
CA ARG A 283 -89.52 -149.73 -84.88
C ARG A 283 -90.12 -148.65 -83.97
N VAL A 284 -89.84 -147.36 -84.17
CA VAL A 284 -90.26 -146.30 -83.22
C VAL A 284 -91.50 -145.51 -83.68
N THR A 285 -92.00 -145.76 -84.89
CA THR A 285 -93.32 -145.35 -85.40
C THR A 285 -94.50 -145.85 -84.53
N ALA A 286 -94.25 -146.64 -83.48
CA ALA A 286 -95.26 -147.20 -82.59
C ALA A 286 -95.47 -146.42 -81.26
N SER A 287 -94.63 -145.43 -80.89
CA SER A 287 -94.72 -144.80 -79.55
C SER A 287 -95.32 -143.38 -79.52
N GLU A 288 -95.96 -142.95 -80.61
CA GLU A 288 -96.61 -141.63 -80.76
C GLU A 288 -97.86 -141.43 -79.86
N ASN A 289 -98.26 -142.41 -79.06
CA ASN A 289 -99.47 -142.35 -78.21
C ASN A 289 -99.25 -141.84 -76.77
N GLN A 290 -98.06 -141.34 -76.41
CA GLN A 290 -97.70 -140.94 -75.03
C GLN A 290 -97.92 -139.43 -74.72
N VAL A 291 -98.56 -138.68 -75.63
CA VAL A 291 -98.81 -137.22 -75.53
C VAL A 291 -99.98 -136.84 -74.59
N ALA A 292 -100.77 -137.81 -74.10
CA ALA A 292 -101.93 -137.53 -73.24
C ALA A 292 -101.58 -137.11 -71.79
N GLU A 293 -100.33 -137.21 -71.36
CA GLU A 293 -99.90 -136.97 -69.97
C GLU A 293 -99.66 -135.48 -69.61
N LEU A 294 -99.60 -134.58 -70.61
CA LEU A 294 -99.25 -133.16 -70.39
C LEU A 294 -100.40 -132.25 -69.88
N MET A 295 -101.61 -132.75 -69.70
CA MET A 295 -102.76 -131.96 -69.22
C MET A 295 -102.80 -131.72 -67.69
N GLY A 296 -102.02 -132.46 -66.90
CA GLY A 296 -102.02 -132.34 -65.42
C GLY A 296 -101.25 -131.12 -64.86
N LYS A 297 -100.48 -130.39 -65.68
CA LYS A 297 -99.62 -129.29 -65.20
C LYS A 297 -100.33 -127.95 -65.01
N ASN A 298 -101.59 -127.79 -65.45
CA ASN A 298 -102.27 -126.49 -65.46
C ASN A 298 -103.00 -126.13 -64.14
N THR A 299 -103.02 -127.03 -63.16
CA THR A 299 -103.67 -126.80 -61.85
C THR A 299 -102.74 -126.11 -60.83
N ALA A 300 -101.44 -125.98 -61.12
CA ALA A 300 -100.43 -125.41 -60.21
C ALA A 300 -100.25 -123.88 -60.29
N LEU A 301 -100.90 -123.20 -61.24
CA LEU A 301 -100.79 -121.74 -61.45
C LEU A 301 -101.77 -120.92 -60.60
N GLU A 302 -102.91 -121.48 -60.17
CA GLU A 302 -103.93 -120.78 -59.39
C GLU A 302 -103.50 -120.49 -57.94
N ALA A 303 -102.55 -121.27 -57.38
CA ALA A 303 -102.03 -121.05 -56.01
C ALA A 303 -101.04 -119.88 -55.87
N ARG A 304 -100.52 -119.33 -56.98
CA ARG A 304 -99.54 -118.22 -56.97
C ARG A 304 -100.17 -116.82 -56.88
N VAL A 305 -101.47 -116.68 -57.14
CA VAL A 305 -102.17 -115.39 -57.12
C VAL A 305 -102.48 -114.94 -55.69
N THR A 306 -102.78 -115.87 -54.77
CA THR A 306 -103.09 -115.58 -53.36
C THR A 306 -101.89 -115.10 -52.54
N ALA A 307 -100.67 -115.43 -52.96
CA ALA A 307 -99.43 -114.98 -52.29
C ALA A 307 -99.06 -113.51 -52.62
N SER A 308 -99.46 -113.00 -53.79
CA SER A 308 -99.20 -111.61 -54.20
C SER A 308 -100.08 -110.59 -53.47
N GLU A 309 -101.27 -110.98 -53.03
CA GLU A 309 -102.18 -110.09 -52.29
C GLU A 309 -101.69 -109.82 -50.84
N SER A 310 -100.93 -110.74 -50.24
CA SER A 310 -100.30 -110.58 -48.92
C SER A 310 -99.13 -109.58 -48.91
N HIS A 311 -98.41 -109.44 -50.02
CA HIS A 311 -97.22 -108.58 -50.13
C HIS A 311 -97.58 -107.08 -50.25
N VAL A 312 -98.76 -106.78 -50.83
CA VAL A 312 -99.28 -105.41 -50.96
C VAL A 312 -99.71 -104.84 -49.60
N ALA A 313 -100.18 -105.68 -48.67
CA ALA A 313 -100.55 -105.24 -47.32
C ALA A 313 -99.32 -104.86 -46.45
N GLU A 314 -98.18 -105.55 -46.61
CA GLU A 314 -96.92 -105.25 -45.91
C GLU A 314 -96.29 -103.94 -46.40
N LEU A 315 -96.33 -103.68 -47.72
CA LEU A 315 -95.83 -102.44 -48.32
C LEU A 315 -96.63 -101.21 -47.85
N LYS A 316 -97.94 -101.36 -47.61
CA LYS A 316 -98.80 -100.29 -47.07
C LYS A 316 -98.41 -99.90 -45.62
N GLY A 317 -98.02 -100.87 -44.80
CA GLY A 317 -97.54 -100.63 -43.43
C GLY A 317 -96.16 -99.96 -43.38
N LYS A 318 -95.25 -100.30 -44.29
CA LYS A 318 -93.94 -99.62 -44.42
C LYS A 318 -94.08 -98.17 -44.90
N ASN A 319 -95.05 -97.88 -45.77
CA ASN A 319 -95.32 -96.52 -46.23
C ASN A 319 -95.83 -95.61 -45.10
N ALA A 320 -96.73 -96.12 -44.24
CA ALA A 320 -97.21 -95.36 -43.07
C ALA A 320 -96.09 -95.09 -42.03
N ALA A 321 -95.16 -96.04 -41.85
CA ALA A 321 -94.00 -95.85 -40.96
C ALA A 321 -92.97 -94.85 -41.52
N LEU A 322 -92.83 -94.76 -42.85
CA LEU A 322 -92.00 -93.76 -43.51
C LEU A 322 -92.61 -92.36 -43.40
N GLU A 323 -93.93 -92.22 -43.60
CA GLU A 323 -94.65 -90.96 -43.40
C GLU A 323 -94.48 -90.43 -41.96
N ALA A 324 -94.60 -91.29 -40.94
CA ALA A 324 -94.36 -90.90 -39.55
C ALA A 324 -92.91 -90.46 -39.27
N ARG A 325 -91.92 -91.08 -39.93
CA ARG A 325 -90.51 -90.66 -39.83
C ARG A 325 -90.25 -89.34 -40.53
N VAL A 326 -90.92 -89.06 -41.64
CA VAL A 326 -90.82 -87.79 -42.36
C VAL A 326 -91.34 -86.67 -41.47
N THR A 327 -92.51 -86.82 -40.84
CA THR A 327 -93.06 -85.82 -39.91
C THR A 327 -92.16 -85.59 -38.68
N ALA A 328 -91.54 -86.66 -38.15
CA ALA A 328 -90.58 -86.53 -37.05
C ALA A 328 -89.29 -85.80 -37.48
N SER A 329 -88.80 -86.06 -38.70
CA SER A 329 -87.64 -85.34 -39.24
C SER A 329 -87.93 -83.88 -39.56
N GLU A 330 -89.15 -83.56 -40.01
CA GLU A 330 -89.62 -82.18 -40.22
C GLU A 330 -89.64 -81.41 -38.89
N SER A 331 -90.13 -82.05 -37.81
CA SER A 331 -90.12 -81.45 -36.46
C SER A 331 -88.70 -81.22 -35.92
N GLN A 332 -87.74 -82.12 -36.19
CA GLN A 332 -86.33 -81.93 -35.84
C GLN A 332 -85.67 -80.80 -36.63
N VAL A 333 -86.03 -80.63 -37.90
CA VAL A 333 -85.52 -79.53 -38.74
C VAL A 333 -86.03 -78.19 -38.20
N GLU A 334 -87.31 -78.07 -37.84
CA GLU A 334 -87.85 -76.84 -37.23
C GLU A 334 -87.16 -76.50 -35.90
N GLU A 335 -86.82 -77.50 -35.07
CA GLU A 335 -86.11 -77.27 -33.81
C GLU A 335 -84.65 -76.84 -34.02
N LEU A 336 -83.95 -77.44 -35.00
CA LEU A 336 -82.59 -77.03 -35.38
C LEU A 336 -82.55 -75.65 -36.05
N GLU A 337 -83.57 -75.28 -36.83
CA GLU A 337 -83.70 -73.94 -37.41
C GLU A 337 -83.86 -72.87 -36.32
N LYS A 338 -84.63 -73.18 -35.27
CA LYS A 338 -84.76 -72.31 -34.10
C LYS A 338 -83.45 -72.18 -33.32
N GLU A 339 -82.76 -73.30 -33.07
CA GLU A 339 -81.48 -73.31 -32.37
C GLU A 339 -80.39 -72.55 -33.14
N ASN A 340 -80.36 -72.67 -34.47
CA ASN A 340 -79.47 -71.89 -35.34
C ASN A 340 -79.78 -70.38 -35.30
N ALA A 341 -81.07 -70.00 -35.20
CA ALA A 341 -81.47 -68.61 -35.06
C ALA A 341 -81.02 -68.01 -33.71
N ASP A 342 -81.14 -68.78 -32.62
CA ASP A 342 -80.67 -68.38 -31.29
C ASP A 342 -79.13 -68.24 -31.25
N GLN A 343 -78.40 -69.18 -31.86
CA GLN A 343 -76.94 -69.11 -32.00
C GLN A 343 -76.47 -67.90 -32.84
N ALA A 344 -77.20 -67.58 -33.92
CA ALA A 344 -76.89 -66.41 -34.75
C ALA A 344 -77.05 -65.09 -33.96
N ALA A 345 -78.06 -65.00 -33.08
CA ALA A 345 -78.25 -63.85 -32.20
C ALA A 345 -77.13 -63.73 -31.15
N GLU A 346 -76.68 -64.84 -30.57
CA GLU A 346 -75.56 -64.86 -29.63
C GLU A 346 -74.23 -64.45 -30.30
N LEU A 347 -73.98 -64.89 -31.54
CA LEU A 347 -72.80 -64.49 -32.31
C LEU A 347 -72.78 -62.98 -32.61
N LEU A 348 -73.93 -62.37 -32.90
CA LEU A 348 -74.04 -60.91 -33.08
C LEU A 348 -73.76 -60.14 -31.78
N SER A 349 -74.25 -60.65 -30.64
CA SER A 349 -73.96 -60.10 -29.30
C SER A 349 -72.47 -60.20 -28.97
N LEU A 350 -71.85 -61.36 -29.24
CA LEU A 350 -70.41 -61.58 -29.07
C LEU A 350 -69.59 -60.65 -29.97
N GLY A 351 -69.97 -60.50 -31.24
CA GLY A 351 -69.32 -59.57 -32.17
C GLY A 351 -69.33 -58.13 -31.66
N SER A 352 -70.46 -57.67 -31.11
CA SER A 352 -70.59 -56.34 -30.51
C SER A 352 -69.67 -56.16 -29.29
N ARG A 353 -69.56 -57.19 -28.43
CA ARG A 353 -68.62 -57.20 -27.29
C ARG A 353 -67.16 -57.18 -27.74
N VAL A 354 -66.81 -57.96 -28.77
CA VAL A 354 -65.45 -57.98 -29.34
C VAL A 354 -65.07 -56.61 -29.87
N THR A 355 -65.99 -55.95 -30.59
CA THR A 355 -65.77 -54.60 -31.12
C THR A 355 -65.56 -53.58 -30.00
N THR A 356 -66.33 -53.69 -28.91
CA THR A 356 -66.20 -52.82 -27.73
C THR A 356 -64.87 -53.04 -27.01
N LEU A 357 -64.47 -54.29 -26.81
CA LEU A 357 -63.18 -54.64 -26.19
C LEU A 357 -61.99 -54.21 -27.06
N GLN A 358 -62.09 -54.33 -28.38
CA GLN A 358 -61.07 -53.83 -29.31
C GLN A 358 -60.89 -52.31 -29.18
N SER A 359 -61.98 -51.55 -29.03
CA SER A 359 -61.90 -50.11 -28.78
C SER A 359 -61.25 -49.77 -27.44
N GLN A 360 -61.54 -50.52 -26.37
CA GLN A 360 -60.91 -50.34 -25.05
C GLN A 360 -59.42 -50.66 -25.07
N VAL A 361 -59.02 -51.73 -25.78
CA VAL A 361 -57.61 -52.11 -25.95
C VAL A 361 -56.85 -51.04 -26.75
N ALA A 362 -57.47 -50.45 -27.76
CA ALA A 362 -56.87 -49.35 -28.52
C ALA A 362 -56.64 -48.12 -27.64
N GLU A 363 -57.59 -47.77 -26.77
CA GLU A 363 -57.47 -46.62 -25.87
C GLU A 363 -56.42 -46.87 -24.78
N LEU A 364 -56.41 -48.05 -24.17
CA LEU A 364 -55.38 -48.45 -23.19
C LEU A 364 -53.98 -48.46 -23.81
N LYS A 365 -53.83 -48.87 -25.07
CA LYS A 365 -52.54 -48.75 -25.79
C LYS A 365 -52.09 -47.31 -25.93
N LYS A 366 -53.01 -46.40 -26.20
CA LYS A 366 -52.73 -44.97 -26.35
C LYS A 366 -52.34 -44.35 -25.00
N GLU A 367 -52.99 -44.77 -23.93
CA GLU A 367 -52.70 -44.33 -22.57
C GLU A 367 -51.35 -44.86 -22.07
N ASN A 368 -51.01 -46.12 -22.37
CA ASN A 368 -49.68 -46.69 -22.09
C ASN A 368 -48.57 -45.97 -22.86
N ALA A 369 -48.76 -45.67 -24.14
CA ALA A 369 -47.78 -44.91 -24.92
C ALA A 369 -47.55 -43.50 -24.33
N ALA A 370 -48.61 -42.85 -23.83
CA ALA A 370 -48.51 -41.56 -23.17
C ALA A 370 -47.79 -41.65 -21.81
N LEU A 371 -48.01 -42.73 -21.05
CA LEU A 371 -47.31 -43.00 -19.80
C LEU A 371 -45.83 -43.30 -20.03
N GLU A 372 -45.49 -44.12 -21.02
CA GLU A 372 -44.10 -44.38 -21.43
C GLU A 372 -43.37 -43.09 -21.79
N ALA A 373 -43.99 -42.23 -22.61
CA ALA A 373 -43.42 -40.93 -22.96
C ALA A 373 -43.18 -40.03 -21.73
N ARG A 374 -44.09 -40.06 -20.74
CA ARG A 374 -43.92 -39.34 -19.47
C ARG A 374 -42.81 -39.91 -18.61
N VAL A 375 -42.66 -41.23 -18.56
CA VAL A 375 -41.57 -41.91 -17.84
C VAL A 375 -40.24 -41.51 -18.45
N THR A 376 -40.09 -41.60 -19.77
CA THR A 376 -38.87 -41.17 -20.48
C THR A 376 -38.56 -39.70 -20.25
N ALA A 377 -39.57 -38.81 -20.28
CA ALA A 377 -39.38 -37.40 -19.96
C ALA A 377 -38.89 -37.20 -18.51
N SER A 378 -39.41 -37.96 -17.55
CA SER A 378 -38.98 -37.90 -16.15
C SER A 378 -37.57 -38.45 -15.95
N GLU A 379 -37.18 -39.51 -16.66
CA GLU A 379 -35.84 -40.09 -16.62
C GLU A 379 -34.81 -39.10 -17.17
N ASN A 380 -35.11 -38.43 -18.28
CA ASN A 380 -34.27 -37.36 -18.83
C ASN A 380 -34.10 -36.21 -17.85
N GLN A 381 -35.16 -35.85 -17.12
CA GLN A 381 -35.13 -34.80 -16.11
C GLN A 381 -34.26 -35.17 -14.90
N VAL A 382 -34.34 -36.44 -14.47
CA VAL A 382 -33.48 -36.98 -13.41
C VAL A 382 -32.01 -36.95 -13.82
N GLU A 383 -31.70 -37.32 -15.06
CA GLU A 383 -30.32 -37.32 -15.54
C GLU A 383 -29.76 -35.90 -15.71
N GLU A 384 -30.59 -34.94 -16.13
CA GLU A 384 -30.24 -33.51 -16.14
C GLU A 384 -29.97 -32.99 -14.72
N LEU A 385 -30.83 -33.32 -13.74
CA LEU A 385 -30.65 -32.94 -12.34
C LEU A 385 -29.38 -33.55 -11.74
N LYS A 386 -29.09 -34.82 -12.06
CA LYS A 386 -27.87 -35.51 -11.65
C LYS A 386 -26.63 -34.83 -12.22
N GLY A 387 -26.65 -34.44 -13.49
CA GLY A 387 -25.59 -33.63 -14.10
C GLY A 387 -25.39 -32.27 -13.40
N LYS A 388 -26.48 -31.56 -13.09
CA LYS A 388 -26.42 -30.31 -12.31
C LYS A 388 -25.86 -30.53 -10.90
N ASN A 389 -26.21 -31.64 -10.25
CA ASN A 389 -25.73 -31.96 -8.91
C ASN A 389 -24.22 -32.25 -8.90
N SER A 390 -23.73 -33.04 -9.86
CA SER A 390 -22.29 -33.27 -10.05
C SER A 390 -21.53 -31.97 -10.31
N ALA A 391 -22.10 -31.04 -11.09
CA ALA A 391 -21.50 -29.74 -11.33
C ALA A 391 -21.47 -28.85 -10.07
N LEU A 392 -22.49 -28.93 -9.21
CA LEU A 392 -22.52 -28.25 -7.92
C LEU A 392 -21.49 -28.84 -6.96
N GLU A 393 -21.39 -30.16 -6.86
CA GLU A 393 -20.39 -30.85 -6.05
C GLU A 393 -18.96 -30.46 -6.47
N ALA A 394 -18.68 -30.41 -7.78
CA ALA A 394 -17.39 -29.94 -8.29
C ALA A 394 -17.09 -28.47 -7.92
N ARG A 395 -18.11 -27.59 -7.93
CA ARG A 395 -17.95 -26.20 -7.50
C ARG A 395 -17.72 -26.08 -6.00
N VAL A 396 -18.39 -26.89 -5.18
CA VAL A 396 -18.18 -26.94 -3.73
C VAL A 396 -16.75 -27.39 -3.42
N ALA A 397 -16.29 -28.48 -4.04
CA ALA A 397 -14.91 -28.97 -3.87
C ALA A 397 -13.86 -27.93 -4.28
N ALA A 398 -14.09 -27.20 -5.39
CA ALA A 398 -13.21 -26.10 -5.81
C ALA A 398 -13.20 -24.94 -4.79
N SER A 399 -14.37 -24.61 -4.22
CA SER A 399 -14.48 -23.58 -3.17
C SER A 399 -13.76 -23.99 -1.89
N GLU A 400 -13.88 -25.25 -1.46
CA GLU A 400 -13.19 -25.78 -0.29
C GLU A 400 -11.66 -25.74 -0.46
N SER A 401 -11.17 -26.10 -1.65
CA SER A 401 -9.75 -25.97 -2.00
C SER A 401 -9.25 -24.52 -1.92
N HIS A 402 -10.04 -23.57 -2.44
CA HIS A 402 -9.68 -22.15 -2.37
C HIS A 402 -9.64 -21.62 -0.92
N VAL A 403 -10.59 -22.06 -0.08
CA VAL A 403 -10.60 -21.71 1.35
C VAL A 403 -9.35 -22.25 2.05
N ALA A 404 -8.98 -23.51 1.81
CA ALA A 404 -7.76 -24.10 2.39
C ALA A 404 -6.48 -23.34 2.00
N GLU A 405 -6.40 -22.85 0.75
CA GLU A 405 -5.27 -22.04 0.30
C GLU A 405 -5.24 -20.65 0.95
N LEU A 406 -6.41 -20.01 1.13
CA LEU A 406 -6.51 -18.75 1.88
C LEU A 406 -6.11 -18.91 3.35
N GLU A 407 -6.48 -20.02 4.00
CA GLU A 407 -6.06 -20.32 5.36
C GLU A 407 -4.54 -20.48 5.47
N LYS A 408 -3.91 -21.17 4.52
CA LYS A 408 -2.45 -21.32 4.44
C LYS A 408 -1.76 -19.97 4.25
N ASN A 409 -2.27 -19.12 3.37
CA ASN A 409 -1.73 -17.78 3.14
C ASN A 409 -1.88 -16.88 4.38
N ASN A 410 -3.01 -16.94 5.07
CA ASN A 410 -3.23 -16.21 6.32
C ASN A 410 -2.30 -16.67 7.44
N ALA A 411 -2.03 -17.98 7.54
CA ALA A 411 -1.04 -18.51 8.48
C ALA A 411 0.37 -17.97 8.17
N ALA A 412 0.78 -17.94 6.89
CA ALA A 412 2.06 -17.40 6.47
C ALA A 412 2.19 -15.88 6.75
N LEU A 413 1.10 -15.12 6.53
CA LEU A 413 1.06 -13.69 6.85
C LEU A 413 1.18 -13.44 8.35
N ARG A 414 0.49 -14.23 9.19
CA ARG A 414 0.62 -14.14 10.65
C ARG A 414 2.06 -14.34 11.08
N THR A 415 2.74 -15.38 10.58
CA THR A 415 4.15 -15.63 10.89
C THR A 415 5.05 -14.46 10.48
N ARG A 416 4.82 -13.84 9.31
CA ARG A 416 5.57 -12.65 8.88
C ARG A 416 5.32 -11.43 9.77
N VAL A 417 4.09 -11.21 10.22
CA VAL A 417 3.77 -10.13 11.15
C VAL A 417 4.51 -10.34 12.46
N THR A 418 4.48 -11.54 13.03
CA THR A 418 5.20 -11.84 14.29
C THR A 418 6.71 -11.67 14.14
N ALA A 419 7.28 -12.07 12.99
CA ALA A 419 8.70 -11.86 12.69
C ALA A 419 9.05 -10.37 12.58
N ASN A 420 8.19 -9.56 11.95
CA ASN A 420 8.39 -8.12 11.84
C ASN A 420 8.26 -7.40 13.19
N GLU A 421 7.31 -7.81 14.04
CA GLU A 421 7.18 -7.31 15.41
C GLU A 421 8.45 -7.60 16.22
N SER A 422 9.00 -8.81 16.08
CA SER A 422 10.27 -9.19 16.73
C SER A 422 11.45 -8.31 16.26
N LYS A 423 11.54 -8.08 14.94
CA LYS A 423 12.56 -7.21 14.32
C LYS A 423 12.45 -5.77 14.78
N LEU A 424 11.22 -5.26 14.95
CA LEU A 424 10.96 -3.90 15.40
C LEU A 424 11.44 -3.70 16.84
N GLU A 425 11.20 -4.68 17.72
CA GLU A 425 11.68 -4.63 19.11
C GLU A 425 13.22 -4.72 19.20
N GLU A 426 13.87 -5.47 18.30
CA GLU A 426 15.33 -5.51 18.20
C GLU A 426 15.89 -4.15 17.76
N LEU A 427 15.33 -3.53 16.72
CA LEU A 427 15.75 -2.21 16.24
C LEU A 427 15.53 -1.10 17.27
N LYS A 428 14.45 -1.18 18.08
CA LYS A 428 14.24 -0.24 19.19
C LYS A 428 15.34 -0.36 20.25
N LYS A 429 15.75 -1.59 20.61
CA LYS A 429 16.85 -1.81 21.54
C LYS A 429 18.18 -1.29 20.98
N GLU A 430 18.42 -1.49 19.68
CA GLU A 430 19.62 -1.00 19.02
C GLU A 430 19.66 0.53 18.97
N ASN A 431 18.55 1.20 18.65
CA ASN A 431 18.46 2.66 18.70
C ASN A 431 18.69 3.21 20.10
N ALA A 432 18.08 2.61 21.13
CA ALA A 432 18.31 3.03 22.51
C ALA A 432 19.80 2.87 22.93
N ALA A 433 20.45 1.80 22.46
CA ALA A 433 21.88 1.58 22.71
C ALA A 433 22.76 2.59 21.95
N LEU A 434 22.39 2.97 20.72
CA LEU A 434 23.09 3.99 19.93
C LEU A 434 22.93 5.38 20.54
N GLU A 435 21.74 5.75 21.00
CA GLU A 435 21.49 7.02 21.71
C GLU A 435 22.34 7.11 22.97
N ALA A 436 22.42 6.03 23.76
CA ALA A 436 23.27 5.99 24.94
C ALA A 436 24.76 6.16 24.60
N ARG A 437 25.24 5.49 23.53
CA ARG A 437 26.63 5.63 23.06
C ARG A 437 26.92 7.04 22.53
N LEU A 438 25.97 7.65 21.84
CA LEU A 438 26.10 9.01 21.31
C LEU A 438 26.24 10.02 22.45
N SER A 439 25.39 9.91 23.47
CA SER A 439 25.49 10.75 24.68
C SER A 439 26.85 10.62 25.38
N VAL A 440 27.37 9.39 25.50
CA VAL A 440 28.71 9.16 26.07
C VAL A 440 29.80 9.78 25.17
N ALA A 441 29.72 9.60 23.87
CA ALA A 441 30.69 10.17 22.92
C ALA A 441 30.71 11.70 22.95
N GLU A 442 29.54 12.34 23.03
CA GLU A 442 29.40 13.80 23.17
C GLU A 442 30.07 14.31 24.46
N SER A 443 29.88 13.60 25.58
CA SER A 443 30.52 13.97 26.86
C SER A 443 32.05 13.83 26.81
N LEU A 444 32.57 12.79 26.16
CA LEU A 444 34.01 12.54 26.03
C LEU A 444 34.70 13.57 25.12
N VAL A 445 34.01 14.01 24.06
CA VAL A 445 34.51 15.06 23.16
C VAL A 445 34.67 16.38 23.91
N GLU A 446 33.73 16.71 24.80
CA GLU A 446 33.81 17.95 25.58
C GLU A 446 34.89 17.88 26.66
N GLU A 447 35.10 16.72 27.28
CA GLU A 447 36.21 16.50 28.22
C GLU A 447 37.58 16.63 27.53
N LEU A 448 37.75 16.05 26.33
CA LEU A 448 39.00 16.15 25.55
C LEU A 448 39.32 17.58 25.09
N ARG A 449 38.32 18.44 24.94
CA ARG A 449 38.54 19.87 24.63
C ARG A 449 39.16 20.63 25.79
N LEU A 450 38.81 20.29 27.03
CA LEU A 450 39.38 20.91 28.23
C LEU A 450 40.83 20.48 28.46
N ASP A 451 41.16 19.21 28.19
CA ASP A 451 42.51 18.64 28.41
C ASP A 451 43.57 19.16 27.41
N ARG A 452 43.18 19.86 26.33
CA ARG A 452 44.07 20.41 25.30
C ARG A 452 44.41 21.90 25.44
N ARG A 453 44.04 22.57 26.53
CA ARG A 453 44.38 24.00 26.73
C ARG A 453 45.88 24.17 26.99
N GLN A 454 46.56 24.88 26.08
CA GLN A 454 47.98 25.24 26.22
C GLN A 454 48.08 26.62 26.86
N VAL A 455 48.92 26.77 27.89
CA VAL A 455 49.15 28.05 28.58
C VAL A 455 50.64 28.20 28.85
N ALA A 456 51.23 29.30 28.39
CA ALA A 456 52.63 29.61 28.64
C ALA A 456 52.89 31.11 28.47
N PHE A 457 53.65 31.71 29.37
CA PHE A 457 54.18 33.06 29.19
C PHE A 457 55.67 33.11 29.50
N SER A 458 56.37 34.05 28.86
CA SER A 458 57.76 34.38 29.16
C SER A 458 57.97 35.86 28.91
N VAL A 459 58.48 36.57 29.91
CA VAL A 459 58.56 38.03 29.94
C VAL A 459 59.88 38.52 30.53
N GLY A 460 60.39 39.66 30.05
CA GLY A 460 61.57 40.37 30.55
C GLY A 460 61.19 41.68 31.23
N LEU A 461 62.00 42.14 32.19
CA LEU A 461 61.60 43.20 33.12
C LEU A 461 61.47 44.56 32.42
N THR A 462 62.56 45.12 31.92
CA THR A 462 62.59 46.45 31.28
C THR A 462 63.91 46.67 30.53
N ASP A 463 64.01 47.70 29.70
CA ASP A 463 65.27 48.15 29.08
C ASP A 463 65.88 49.38 29.77
N SER A 464 65.26 49.80 30.89
CA SER A 464 65.57 51.06 31.57
C SER A 464 66.81 51.00 32.48
N GLY A 465 67.47 49.85 32.59
CA GLY A 465 68.61 49.65 33.48
C GLY A 465 68.19 49.32 34.90
N TYR A 466 68.60 50.16 35.86
CA TYR A 466 68.43 49.91 37.28
C TYR A 466 66.97 50.13 37.75
N VAL A 467 66.44 49.18 38.53
CA VAL A 467 65.06 49.15 39.04
C VAL A 467 65.08 49.04 40.57
N GLY A 468 64.69 50.13 41.26
CA GLY A 468 64.78 50.27 42.72
C GLY A 468 65.89 51.24 43.15
N PRO A 469 66.24 51.35 44.45
CA PRO A 469 65.47 50.85 45.57
C PRO A 469 64.22 51.68 45.81
N PHE A 470 63.08 51.02 46.03
CA PHE A 470 61.82 51.68 46.35
C PHE A 470 61.60 51.81 47.86
N GLN A 471 60.85 52.83 48.29
CA GLN A 471 60.52 53.07 49.71
C GLN A 471 59.44 52.13 50.26
N THR A 472 58.78 51.40 49.38
CA THR A 472 57.83 50.34 49.66
C THR A 472 58.14 49.16 48.76
N GLU A 473 57.56 48.03 49.09
CA GLU A 473 57.61 46.84 48.25
C GLU A 473 56.69 46.98 47.03
N ILE A 474 57.19 46.59 45.86
CA ILE A 474 56.54 46.83 44.57
C ILE A 474 56.34 45.51 43.82
N THR A 475 55.17 45.33 43.21
CA THR A 475 54.95 44.26 42.23
C THR A 475 55.69 44.61 40.94
N LEU A 476 56.54 43.69 40.49
CA LEU A 476 57.33 43.89 39.27
C LEU A 476 56.44 43.72 38.05
N VAL A 477 56.39 44.75 37.21
CA VAL A 477 55.75 44.71 35.91
C VAL A 477 56.82 44.40 34.87
N TYR A 478 56.75 43.20 34.28
CA TYR A 478 57.64 42.79 33.21
C TYR A 478 57.06 43.26 31.87
N GLU A 479 57.68 44.28 31.30
CA GLU A 479 57.15 45.03 30.15
C GLU A 479 57.39 44.30 28.82
N LYS A 480 58.44 43.47 28.75
CA LYS A 480 58.86 42.80 27.51
C LYS A 480 58.21 41.43 27.39
N VAL A 481 57.18 41.28 26.56
CA VAL A 481 56.48 40.01 26.37
C VAL A 481 57.08 39.20 25.21
N PHE A 482 57.72 38.06 25.52
CA PHE A 482 58.21 37.12 24.49
C PHE A 482 57.11 36.14 24.05
N THR A 483 56.37 35.60 25.03
CA THR A 483 55.28 34.64 24.83
C THR A 483 54.16 34.92 25.82
N ASN A 484 52.89 34.76 25.40
CA ASN A 484 51.72 34.83 26.30
C ASN A 484 50.56 33.96 25.78
N ILE A 485 50.82 32.69 25.51
CA ILE A 485 49.83 31.71 25.04
C ILE A 485 48.81 31.47 26.15
N GLY A 486 47.53 31.58 25.81
CA GLY A 486 46.43 31.52 26.77
C GLY A 486 46.13 32.86 27.45
N ASN A 487 46.86 33.93 27.12
CA ASN A 487 46.67 35.30 27.61
C ASN A 487 46.56 35.39 29.15
N GLY A 488 47.33 34.57 29.86
CA GLY A 488 47.30 34.51 31.32
C GLY A 488 48.11 35.63 31.98
N TYR A 489 49.19 36.11 31.36
CA TYR A 489 49.99 37.21 31.89
C TYR A 489 49.44 38.57 31.45
N ASP A 490 49.25 39.50 32.38
CA ASP A 490 48.86 40.87 32.11
C ASP A 490 50.08 41.83 32.23
N PRO A 491 50.56 42.40 31.11
CA PRO A 491 51.71 43.28 31.10
C PRO A 491 51.46 44.64 31.75
N ASN A 492 50.22 45.00 32.09
CA ASN A 492 49.94 46.27 32.79
C ASN A 492 50.07 46.12 34.31
N SER A 493 49.82 44.91 34.84
CA SER A 493 49.85 44.64 36.28
C SER A 493 51.05 43.83 36.73
N GLY A 494 51.73 43.13 35.81
CA GLY A 494 52.84 42.22 36.15
C GLY A 494 52.37 40.86 36.66
N MET A 495 51.07 40.55 36.53
CA MET A 495 50.45 39.39 37.15
C MET A 495 50.05 38.34 36.13
N PHE A 496 50.27 37.07 36.47
CA PHE A 496 49.72 35.93 35.76
C PHE A 496 48.44 35.45 36.44
N SER A 497 47.34 35.36 35.70
CA SER A 497 46.08 34.73 36.10
C SER A 497 45.94 33.36 35.44
N ALA A 498 45.69 32.30 36.22
CA ALA A 498 45.54 30.95 35.71
C ALA A 498 44.22 30.78 34.92
N PRO A 499 44.25 30.58 33.59
CA PRO A 499 43.00 30.49 32.80
C PRO A 499 42.26 29.15 32.97
N VAL A 500 42.92 28.15 33.56
CA VAL A 500 42.37 26.83 33.91
C VAL A 500 42.99 26.33 35.20
N ARG A 501 42.30 25.40 35.86
CA ARG A 501 42.89 24.65 36.95
C ARG A 501 43.97 23.71 36.42
N GLY A 502 45.13 23.69 37.06
CA GLY A 502 46.22 22.79 36.67
C GLY A 502 47.49 22.97 37.48
N VAL A 503 48.51 22.20 37.13
CA VAL A 503 49.87 22.36 37.69
C VAL A 503 50.70 23.22 36.74
N TYR A 504 51.18 24.33 37.27
CA TYR A 504 51.96 25.33 36.55
C TYR A 504 53.39 25.35 37.05
N TYR A 505 54.36 25.40 36.14
CA TYR A 505 55.77 25.59 36.45
C TYR A 505 56.15 27.05 36.21
N PHE A 506 56.63 27.71 37.25
CA PHE A 506 57.14 29.07 37.20
C PHE A 506 58.65 29.06 37.42
N THR A 507 59.37 29.86 36.64
CA THR A 507 60.79 30.14 36.85
C THR A 507 61.06 31.60 36.63
N PHE A 508 61.97 32.17 37.39
CA PHE A 508 62.39 33.55 37.25
C PHE A 508 63.89 33.66 37.47
N THR A 509 64.50 34.58 36.75
CA THR A 509 65.88 34.99 36.97
C THR A 509 65.87 36.49 37.22
N SER A 510 66.64 36.94 38.20
CA SER A 510 66.80 38.34 38.53
C SER A 510 68.27 38.68 38.61
N MET A 511 68.65 39.82 38.04
CA MET A 511 70.03 40.30 38.03
C MET A 511 70.15 41.58 38.84
N GLY A 512 71.23 41.70 39.61
CA GLY A 512 71.62 42.92 40.29
C GLY A 512 73.02 43.34 39.85
N ARG A 513 73.29 44.65 39.87
CA ARG A 513 74.54 45.22 39.37
C ARG A 513 75.21 46.19 40.34
N GLU A 514 74.44 46.91 41.15
CA GLU A 514 74.98 48.00 41.97
C GLU A 514 75.79 47.51 43.18
N PRO A 515 76.99 48.07 43.46
CA PRO A 515 77.80 47.69 44.60
C PRO A 515 77.15 48.03 45.93
N GLY A 516 77.18 47.09 46.88
CA GLY A 516 76.64 47.26 48.23
C GLY A 516 75.12 47.19 48.32
N GLN A 517 74.44 46.84 47.22
CA GLN A 517 72.99 46.80 47.12
C GLN A 517 72.44 45.40 47.43
N LYS A 518 71.29 45.34 48.11
CA LYS A 518 70.51 44.10 48.25
C LYS A 518 69.65 43.87 47.00
N MET A 519 69.67 42.65 46.50
CA MET A 519 68.87 42.24 45.35
C MET A 519 68.03 41.01 45.68
N GLY A 520 66.90 40.90 45.00
CA GLY A 520 66.07 39.71 45.06
C GLY A 520 64.61 39.99 44.88
N VAL A 521 63.85 38.90 44.82
CA VAL A 521 62.42 38.93 44.60
C VAL A 521 61.77 37.81 45.40
N TYR A 522 60.48 37.94 45.60
CA TYR A 522 59.66 36.83 46.01
C TYR A 522 58.47 36.65 45.10
N LEU A 523 58.13 35.38 44.90
CA LEU A 523 56.97 34.96 44.13
C LEU A 523 55.79 34.84 45.08
N ALA A 524 54.71 35.54 44.77
CA ALA A 524 53.46 35.48 45.51
C ALA A 524 52.39 34.75 44.70
N LYS A 525 51.58 33.91 45.38
CA LYS A 525 50.34 33.34 44.88
C LYS A 525 49.18 33.96 45.68
N ASN A 526 48.26 34.67 45.02
CA ASN A 526 47.11 35.33 45.67
C ASN A 526 47.49 36.21 46.89
N GLY A 527 48.68 36.81 46.88
CA GLY A 527 49.21 37.60 47.98
C GLY A 527 49.97 36.81 49.06
N GLU A 528 49.94 35.48 49.04
CA GLU A 528 50.77 34.62 49.89
C GLU A 528 52.16 34.43 49.27
N GLN A 529 53.21 34.62 50.06
CA GLN A 529 54.59 34.44 49.62
C GLN A 529 54.94 32.95 49.49
N MET A 530 55.35 32.52 48.29
CA MET A 530 55.69 31.13 47.99
C MET A 530 57.21 30.87 48.00
N ILE A 531 57.98 31.71 47.31
CA ILE A 531 59.45 31.62 47.28
C ILE A 531 60.02 32.99 47.59
N TYR A 532 61.06 33.05 48.41
CA TYR A 532 61.80 34.26 48.74
C TYR A 532 63.29 34.04 48.46
N ASN A 533 63.83 34.69 47.42
CA ASN A 533 65.22 34.54 47.00
C ASN A 533 65.94 35.88 47.07
N VAL A 534 67.10 35.89 47.72
CA VAL A 534 67.79 37.12 48.13
C VAL A 534 69.30 36.97 48.04
N GLN A 535 70.00 38.06 47.70
CA GLN A 535 71.45 38.11 47.60
C GLN A 535 71.96 39.53 47.93
N ASP A 536 73.15 39.62 48.51
CA ASP A 536 73.85 40.89 48.69
C ASP A 536 74.93 41.05 47.60
N ASN A 537 74.84 42.08 46.77
CA ASN A 537 75.84 42.34 45.72
C ASN A 537 76.95 43.28 46.21
N PHE A 538 77.87 42.77 47.03
CA PHE A 538 78.91 43.59 47.67
C PHE A 538 80.03 44.07 46.73
N HIS A 539 80.22 43.44 45.57
CA HIS A 539 81.37 43.73 44.68
C HIS A 539 81.03 44.59 43.45
N GLY A 540 79.75 44.84 43.17
CA GLY A 540 79.31 45.76 42.09
C GLY A 540 79.42 45.19 40.68
N GLY A 541 79.50 43.87 40.54
CA GLY A 541 79.44 43.14 39.27
C GLY A 541 78.06 42.55 38.99
N TYR A 542 77.95 41.77 37.91
CA TYR A 542 76.70 41.08 37.59
C TYR A 542 76.46 39.91 38.54
N GLU A 543 75.41 40.00 39.34
CA GLU A 543 74.95 38.94 40.23
C GLU A 543 73.59 38.44 39.78
N TYR A 544 73.42 37.12 39.71
CA TYR A 544 72.20 36.49 39.25
C TYR A 544 71.63 35.59 40.33
N MET A 545 70.31 35.56 40.40
CA MET A 545 69.57 34.56 41.15
C MET A 545 68.43 34.02 40.33
N THR A 546 68.18 32.73 40.49
CA THR A 546 67.10 32.02 39.80
C THR A 546 66.28 31.27 40.83
N GLY A 547 64.96 31.35 40.70
CA GLY A 547 64.01 30.55 41.47
C GLY A 547 63.05 29.83 40.55
N ALA A 548 62.60 28.66 40.97
CA ALA A 548 61.57 27.93 40.25
C ALA A 548 60.63 27.19 41.22
N VAL A 549 59.36 27.07 40.85
CA VAL A 549 58.35 26.34 41.62
C VAL A 549 57.29 25.75 40.69
N ALA A 550 56.82 24.56 41.02
CA ALA A 550 55.58 24.02 40.48
C ALA A 550 54.44 24.29 41.47
N LEU A 551 53.37 24.94 41.01
CA LEU A 551 52.19 25.28 41.82
C LEU A 551 50.94 24.67 41.20
N GLU A 552 50.11 24.02 42.02
CA GLU A 552 48.72 23.77 41.64
C GLU A 552 47.95 25.09 41.79
N LEU A 553 47.34 25.54 40.68
CA LEU A 553 46.53 26.74 40.61
C LEU A 553 45.09 26.37 40.29
N GLU A 554 44.16 27.01 40.98
CA GLU A 554 42.76 27.06 40.57
C GLU A 554 42.59 28.10 39.45
N LYS A 555 41.48 28.02 38.71
CA LYS A 555 41.16 29.04 37.71
C LYS A 555 41.08 30.41 38.40
N ASP A 556 41.70 31.40 37.78
CA ASP A 556 41.82 32.80 38.20
C ASP A 556 42.76 33.06 39.40
N ASP A 557 43.49 32.05 39.88
CA ASP A 557 44.60 32.26 40.84
C ASP A 557 45.67 33.17 40.20
N LEU A 558 46.18 34.12 40.99
CA LEU A 558 47.16 35.11 40.58
C LEU A 558 48.57 34.75 41.06
N VAL A 559 49.56 34.82 40.17
CA VAL A 559 50.99 34.63 40.48
C VAL A 559 51.81 35.79 39.95
N TYR A 560 52.67 36.37 40.79
CA TYR A 560 53.49 37.55 40.43
C TYR A 560 54.74 37.67 41.31
N LEU A 561 55.72 38.45 40.84
CA LEU A 561 56.96 38.71 41.57
C LEU A 561 56.92 40.08 42.23
N ARG A 562 57.48 40.17 43.43
CA ARG A 562 57.59 41.42 44.18
C ARG A 562 59.03 41.71 44.56
N LEU A 563 59.41 42.97 44.45
CA LEU A 563 60.71 43.51 44.86
C LEU A 563 60.58 44.08 46.28
N PRO A 564 61.35 43.58 47.26
CA PRO A 564 61.29 44.10 48.62
C PRO A 564 61.68 45.57 48.73
N LYS A 565 61.17 46.22 49.79
CA LYS A 565 61.53 47.61 50.12
C LYS A 565 63.05 47.77 50.26
N GLY A 566 63.60 48.78 49.61
CA GLY A 566 65.01 49.15 49.70
C GLY A 566 65.94 48.36 48.78
N TRP A 567 65.41 47.46 47.94
CA TRP A 567 66.19 46.51 47.14
C TRP A 567 66.15 46.87 45.67
N GLY A 568 67.17 46.45 44.92
CA GLY A 568 67.36 46.85 43.53
C GLY A 568 67.63 45.67 42.62
N LEU A 569 67.17 45.77 41.38
CA LEU A 569 67.45 44.88 40.27
C LEU A 569 67.98 45.67 39.09
N TYR A 570 68.45 44.99 38.06
CA TYR A 570 68.87 45.58 36.81
C TYR A 570 68.37 44.74 35.64
N ASP A 571 67.93 45.42 34.58
CA ASP A 571 67.65 44.80 33.29
C ASP A 571 67.95 45.79 32.15
N ASP A 572 68.36 45.27 31.00
CA ASP A 572 68.56 46.04 29.79
C ASP A 572 68.16 45.21 28.56
N ASN A 573 68.56 45.66 27.37
CA ASN A 573 68.22 45.02 26.11
C ASN A 573 68.76 43.58 25.95
N TYR A 574 69.59 43.09 26.89
CA TYR A 574 70.04 41.69 26.93
C TYR A 574 69.13 40.76 27.75
N ASN A 575 68.06 41.26 28.38
CA ASN A 575 67.04 40.47 29.11
C ASN A 575 67.63 39.60 30.23
N HIS A 576 68.26 40.24 31.20
CA HIS A 576 68.87 39.62 32.36
C HIS A 576 67.85 39.22 33.44
N THR A 577 66.78 40.00 33.58
CA THR A 577 65.71 39.73 34.55
C THR A 577 64.45 39.25 33.83
N VAL A 578 64.15 37.96 33.97
CA VAL A 578 63.06 37.27 33.24
C VAL A 578 62.13 36.50 34.18
N PHE A 579 60.88 36.36 33.78
CA PHE A 579 59.86 35.57 34.45
C PHE A 579 59.09 34.73 33.43
N THR A 580 58.98 33.43 33.69
CA THR A 580 58.37 32.46 32.80
C THR A 580 57.41 31.58 33.59
N GLY A 581 56.25 31.28 33.02
CA GLY A 581 55.30 30.31 33.57
C GLY A 581 54.68 29.45 32.48
N ILE A 582 54.54 28.15 32.73
CA ILE A 582 54.02 27.17 31.77
C ILE A 582 53.05 26.23 32.47
N LEU A 583 51.88 25.98 31.88
CA LEU A 583 50.99 24.89 32.31
C LEU A 583 51.60 23.55 31.92
N LEU A 584 51.88 22.70 32.90
CA LEU A 584 52.38 21.35 32.66
C LEU A 584 51.23 20.42 32.24
N PHE A 585 50.13 20.42 33.00
CA PHE A 585 48.92 19.65 32.71
C PHE A 585 47.72 20.21 33.48
N THR A 586 46.53 20.10 32.90
CA THR A 586 45.29 20.45 33.59
C THR A 586 44.96 19.40 34.65
N THR A 587 44.33 19.80 35.75
CA THR A 587 43.85 18.87 36.78
C THR A 587 42.33 18.92 36.80
N ASN A 588 41.69 17.84 36.35
CA ASN A 588 40.23 17.71 36.39
C ASN A 588 39.82 17.13 37.75
N PRO A 589 38.96 17.79 38.55
CA PRO A 589 38.49 17.25 39.83
C PRO A 589 37.81 15.87 39.72
N ALA A 590 37.31 15.50 38.53
CA ALA A 590 36.66 14.21 38.30
C ALA A 590 37.63 13.02 38.08
N ARG A 591 38.94 13.26 37.88
CA ARG A 591 39.95 12.20 37.65
C ARG A 591 40.73 11.80 38.92
N GLY A 592 40.17 12.07 40.10
CA GLY A 592 40.79 11.73 41.38
C GLY A 592 40.64 10.24 41.76
N ARG A 593 41.77 9.52 41.73
CA ARG A 593 42.05 8.15 42.23
C ARG A 593 41.79 6.97 41.28
N LEU A 594 42.72 6.80 40.33
CA LEU A 594 43.18 5.48 39.93
C LEU A 594 44.69 5.40 40.25
N HIS A 595 45.01 5.02 41.48
CA HIS A 595 46.28 4.41 41.86
C HIS A 595 46.01 3.29 42.84
#